data_AF-A0A3N4HBG5-F1
#
_entry.id   AF-A0A3N4HBG5-F1
#
_cell.length_a   1.000
_cell.length_b   1.000
_cell.length_c   1.000
_cell.angle_alpha   90.00
_cell.angle_beta   90.00
_cell.angle_gamma   90.00
#
_symmetry.space_group_name_H-M   'P 1'
#
loop_
_entity.id
_entity.type
_entity.pdbx_description
1 polymer ?
#
loop_
_entity_poly.entity_id
_entity_poly.type
_entity_poly.pdbx_seq_one_letter_code
_entity_poly.pdbx_strand_id
1 'polypeptide(L)'
;MSRNNRVAKAASWAKPFQFCPAVADAILAAARRRETREDPAESITAGNLSLLRSGKYSDLTLKCKGEEFKVHCSILCPQSEFFAACVESGMKESASKVIELVDEDPSDVKRMLEFLYVRRYWEHPQQAPENPDDYDNASERLYEEYEEMEGPRSEEDRLRDPVMVNMRMYALADKFGIPALKKQARKGLRRFSSLTFESLTGRDSKGAANANSSEGRADLIVEQWQRLVDAAMSLEDFIDDEKLMRVLVDPVARVAPQLSESHKTQFKDLIQRLTEKGSNELSVRMFEKACLESQWIRRATLERWKEDKEKHKSQLETLVRRMKGLLNLVVEHKRFSHDNCRSNRVPLPVYCEVSNTVRFKCQGCGVYVVFPPYDEESESSSSDSD
;
A
#
# COMPACT_ATOMS: atom_id res chain seq x y z
N MET A 1 -40.76 -7.62 36.92
CA MET A 1 -42.19 -7.40 36.62
C MET A 1 -42.45 -6.83 35.19
N SER A 2 -41.81 -7.33 34.12
CA SER A 2 -42.06 -6.79 32.75
C SER A 2 -41.94 -7.79 31.59
N ARG A 3 -42.21 -9.10 31.83
CA ARG A 3 -42.25 -10.11 30.76
C ARG A 3 -43.67 -10.63 30.44
N ASN A 4 -44.60 -10.57 31.40
CA ASN A 4 -45.98 -11.04 31.21
C ASN A 4 -46.88 -10.10 30.38
N ASN A 5 -46.43 -8.88 30.07
CA ASN A 5 -47.27 -7.88 29.40
C ASN A 5 -47.14 -7.86 27.86
N ARG A 6 -46.18 -8.61 27.27
CA ARG A 6 -46.01 -8.70 25.81
C ARG A 6 -46.89 -9.79 25.17
N VAL A 7 -47.16 -10.87 25.89
CA VAL A 7 -48.06 -11.95 25.42
C VAL A 7 -49.50 -11.45 25.28
N ALA A 8 -49.94 -10.59 26.20
CA ALA A 8 -51.29 -9.99 26.18
C ALA A 8 -51.50 -8.99 25.02
N LYS A 9 -50.46 -8.26 24.60
CA LYS A 9 -50.58 -7.26 23.50
C LYS A 9 -50.65 -7.89 22.10
N ALA A 10 -50.04 -9.05 21.89
CA ALA A 10 -50.10 -9.77 20.60
C ALA A 10 -51.52 -10.28 20.27
N ALA A 11 -52.37 -10.49 21.28
CA ALA A 11 -53.73 -11.00 21.11
C ALA A 11 -54.73 -9.97 20.56
N SER A 12 -54.36 -8.68 20.46
CA SER A 12 -55.27 -7.60 20.07
C SER A 12 -55.29 -7.27 18.56
N TRP A 13 -54.41 -7.88 17.75
CA TRP A 13 -54.25 -7.56 16.33
C TRP A 13 -54.67 -8.67 15.36
N ALA A 14 -55.25 -9.76 15.86
CA ALA A 14 -55.69 -10.86 15.01
C ALA A 14 -57.21 -10.82 14.83
N LYS A 15 -57.68 -10.37 13.65
CA LYS A 15 -58.76 -11.15 13.01
C LYS A 15 -58.28 -12.61 13.00
N PRO A 16 -59.12 -13.61 13.33
CA PRO A 16 -58.65 -14.99 13.35
C PRO A 16 -58.15 -15.31 11.94
N PHE A 17 -56.82 -15.38 11.78
CA PHE A 17 -56.22 -15.95 10.59
C PHE A 17 -56.75 -17.38 10.55
N GLN A 18 -57.66 -17.64 9.61
CA GLN A 18 -58.23 -18.96 9.40
C GLN A 18 -57.13 -19.81 8.73
N PHE A 19 -56.16 -20.23 9.54
CA PHE A 19 -55.11 -21.11 9.09
C PHE A 19 -55.73 -22.48 8.79
N CYS A 20 -55.30 -23.10 7.69
CA CYS A 20 -55.58 -24.51 7.45
C CYS A 20 -55.15 -25.33 8.68
N PRO A 21 -55.89 -26.38 9.10
CA PRO A 21 -55.57 -27.18 10.28
C PRO A 21 -54.10 -27.63 10.35
N ALA A 22 -53.49 -27.99 9.22
CA ALA A 22 -52.07 -28.36 9.13
C ALA A 22 -51.12 -27.21 9.54
N VAL A 23 -51.47 -25.97 9.21
CA VAL A 23 -50.69 -24.78 9.60
C VAL A 23 -50.88 -24.49 11.09
N ALA A 24 -52.09 -24.67 11.63
CA ALA A 24 -52.36 -24.54 13.06
C ALA A 24 -51.59 -25.59 13.88
N ASP A 25 -51.56 -26.85 13.42
CA ASP A 25 -50.77 -27.92 14.04
C ASP A 25 -49.27 -27.66 13.95
N ALA A 26 -48.78 -27.14 12.82
CA ALA A 26 -47.39 -26.72 12.67
C ALA A 26 -47.03 -25.57 13.62
N ILE A 27 -47.92 -24.59 13.80
CA ILE A 27 -47.75 -23.49 14.75
C ILE A 27 -47.71 -24.02 16.19
N LEU A 28 -48.61 -24.93 16.56
CA LEU A 28 -48.63 -25.56 17.89
C LEU A 28 -47.38 -26.42 18.13
N ALA A 29 -46.95 -27.19 17.14
CA ALA A 29 -45.73 -27.99 17.20
C ALA A 29 -44.46 -27.11 17.25
N ALA A 30 -44.47 -25.94 16.60
CA ALA A 30 -43.40 -24.95 16.69
C ALA A 30 -43.38 -24.27 18.06
N ALA A 31 -44.55 -23.95 18.63
CA ALA A 31 -44.67 -23.36 19.97
C ALA A 31 -44.19 -24.30 21.07
N ARG A 32 -44.45 -25.61 20.97
CA ARG A 32 -43.94 -26.63 21.89
C ARG A 32 -42.42 -26.84 21.79
N ARG A 33 -41.83 -26.56 20.63
CA ARG A 33 -40.37 -26.65 20.39
C ARG A 33 -39.60 -25.37 20.75
N ARG A 34 -40.27 -24.33 21.28
CA ARG A 34 -39.61 -23.06 21.63
C ARG A 34 -38.62 -23.17 22.78
N GLU A 35 -38.77 -24.14 23.68
CA GLU A 35 -37.88 -24.30 24.84
C GLU A 35 -36.50 -24.86 24.48
N THR A 36 -36.33 -25.43 23.27
CA THR A 36 -35.06 -26.05 22.81
C THR A 36 -34.46 -25.41 21.56
N ARG A 37 -35.08 -24.37 20.98
CA ARG A 37 -34.50 -23.65 19.84
C ARG A 37 -33.55 -22.57 20.34
N GLU A 38 -32.36 -22.55 19.74
CA GLU A 38 -31.51 -21.36 19.74
C GLU A 38 -32.33 -20.16 19.24
N ASP A 39 -32.12 -19.01 19.89
CA ASP A 39 -32.79 -17.78 19.51
C ASP A 39 -32.54 -17.47 18.02
N PRO A 40 -33.51 -16.86 17.31
CA PRO A 40 -33.31 -16.44 15.93
C PRO A 40 -32.02 -15.63 15.81
N ALA A 41 -31.21 -15.94 14.80
CA ALA A 41 -29.95 -15.26 14.59
C ALA A 41 -30.14 -13.74 14.57
N GLU A 42 -29.28 -13.03 15.30
CA GLU A 42 -29.39 -11.57 15.49
C GLU A 42 -29.15 -10.79 14.19
N SER A 43 -28.49 -11.39 13.21
CA SER A 43 -28.22 -10.81 11.89
C SER A 43 -28.30 -11.87 10.77
N ILE A 44 -28.48 -11.40 9.53
CA ILE A 44 -28.43 -12.28 8.33
C ILE A 44 -27.07 -13.00 8.26
N THR A 45 -25.98 -12.31 8.57
CA THR A 45 -24.63 -12.87 8.60
C THR A 45 -24.53 -14.03 9.60
N ALA A 46 -25.03 -13.85 10.83
CA ALA A 46 -25.05 -14.90 11.84
C ALA A 46 -25.95 -16.07 11.42
N GLY A 47 -27.09 -15.79 10.79
CA GLY A 47 -28.00 -16.80 10.24
C GLY A 47 -27.34 -17.65 9.15
N ASN A 48 -26.70 -17.02 8.17
CA ASN A 48 -25.97 -17.69 7.10
C ASN A 48 -24.81 -18.53 7.65
N LEU A 49 -24.05 -17.99 8.62
CA LEU A 49 -22.96 -18.73 9.24
C LEU A 49 -23.46 -19.99 9.97
N SER A 50 -24.62 -19.90 10.64
CA SER A 50 -25.28 -21.05 11.26
C SER A 50 -25.71 -22.10 10.22
N LEU A 51 -26.23 -21.67 9.05
CA LEU A 51 -26.56 -22.57 7.95
C LEU A 51 -25.32 -23.31 7.43
N LEU A 52 -24.21 -22.61 7.21
CA LEU A 52 -22.95 -23.21 6.78
C LEU A 52 -22.42 -24.22 7.81
N ARG A 53 -22.38 -23.85 9.09
CA ARG A 53 -21.85 -24.70 10.17
C ARG A 53 -22.71 -25.94 10.44
N SER A 54 -24.02 -25.79 10.40
CA SER A 54 -24.95 -26.88 10.72
C SER A 54 -25.30 -27.77 9.53
N GLY A 55 -25.17 -27.26 8.29
CA GLY A 55 -25.61 -27.94 7.08
C GLY A 55 -27.13 -28.14 6.98
N LYS A 56 -27.92 -27.57 7.89
CA LYS A 56 -29.38 -27.68 7.89
C LYS A 56 -29.94 -27.05 6.63
N TYR A 57 -30.84 -27.79 5.96
CA TYR A 57 -31.49 -27.39 4.70
C TYR A 57 -30.58 -27.36 3.47
N SER A 58 -29.38 -27.96 3.58
CA SER A 58 -28.50 -28.14 2.43
C SER A 58 -29.14 -29.02 1.36
N ASP A 59 -28.89 -28.66 0.11
CA ASP A 59 -29.39 -29.30 -1.10
C ASP A 59 -28.24 -29.69 -2.07
N LEU A 60 -26.99 -29.51 -1.63
CA LEU A 60 -25.76 -29.82 -2.35
C LEU A 60 -24.66 -30.26 -1.38
N THR A 61 -23.81 -31.21 -1.80
CA THR A 61 -22.61 -31.63 -1.07
C THR A 61 -21.37 -31.40 -1.93
N LEU A 62 -20.36 -30.71 -1.38
CA LEU A 62 -19.02 -30.64 -1.98
C LEU A 62 -18.12 -31.68 -1.31
N LYS A 63 -17.32 -32.40 -2.09
CA LYS A 63 -16.30 -33.33 -1.58
C LYS A 63 -14.92 -32.83 -1.95
N CYS A 64 -14.03 -32.68 -0.97
CA CYS A 64 -12.67 -32.20 -1.19
C CYS A 64 -11.71 -33.05 -0.36
N LYS A 65 -10.82 -33.82 -1.00
CA LYS A 65 -9.80 -34.66 -0.35
C LYS A 65 -10.29 -35.46 0.87
N GLY A 66 -11.49 -36.04 0.77
CA GLY A 66 -12.11 -36.85 1.84
C GLY A 66 -13.01 -36.09 2.82
N GLU A 67 -13.02 -34.76 2.79
CA GLU A 67 -13.96 -33.93 3.55
C GLU A 67 -15.26 -33.69 2.77
N GLU A 68 -16.39 -33.67 3.47
CA GLU A 68 -17.70 -33.33 2.90
C GLU A 68 -18.23 -32.01 3.47
N PHE A 69 -18.62 -31.09 2.59
CA PHE A 69 -19.24 -29.82 2.95
C PHE A 69 -20.70 -29.81 2.50
N LYS A 70 -21.62 -29.71 3.45
CA LYS A 70 -23.07 -29.56 3.18
C LYS A 70 -23.39 -28.09 2.92
N VAL A 71 -23.84 -27.77 1.70
CA VAL A 71 -23.99 -26.40 1.22
C VAL A 71 -25.34 -26.17 0.52
N HIS A 72 -25.64 -24.90 0.23
CA HIS A 72 -26.93 -24.46 -0.32
C HIS A 72 -26.75 -23.88 -1.72
N CYS A 73 -27.45 -24.46 -2.71
CA CYS A 73 -27.45 -24.00 -4.10
C CYS A 73 -27.89 -22.54 -4.20
N SER A 74 -28.89 -22.15 -3.41
CA SER A 74 -29.41 -20.78 -3.34
C SER A 74 -28.39 -19.73 -2.88
N ILE A 75 -27.29 -20.16 -2.26
CA ILE A 75 -26.19 -19.28 -1.84
C ILE A 75 -25.03 -19.35 -2.84
N LEU A 76 -24.65 -20.55 -3.29
CA LEU A 76 -23.50 -20.75 -4.16
C LEU A 76 -23.75 -20.33 -5.61
N CYS A 77 -24.83 -20.84 -6.23
CA CYS A 77 -25.07 -20.69 -7.67
C CYS A 77 -25.22 -19.23 -8.12
N PRO A 78 -25.93 -18.34 -7.39
CA PRO A 78 -26.02 -16.93 -7.78
C PRO A 78 -24.68 -16.16 -7.72
N GLN A 79 -23.64 -16.76 -7.13
CA GLN A 79 -22.35 -16.12 -6.90
C GLN A 79 -21.20 -16.77 -7.68
N SER A 80 -21.45 -17.91 -8.33
CA SER A 80 -20.45 -18.71 -9.03
C SER A 80 -21.04 -19.32 -10.29
N GLU A 81 -20.52 -18.92 -11.44
CA GLU A 81 -20.92 -19.49 -12.72
C GLU A 81 -20.59 -20.98 -12.80
N PHE A 82 -19.48 -21.41 -12.20
CA PHE A 82 -19.10 -22.81 -12.10
C PHE A 82 -20.14 -23.64 -11.34
N PHE A 83 -20.51 -23.23 -10.12
CA PHE A 83 -21.47 -23.99 -9.32
C PHE A 83 -22.87 -23.99 -9.94
N ALA A 84 -23.30 -22.87 -10.54
CA ALA A 84 -24.55 -22.82 -11.31
C ALA A 84 -24.52 -23.83 -12.46
N ALA A 85 -23.46 -23.83 -13.27
CA ALA A 85 -23.31 -24.77 -14.38
C ALA A 85 -23.31 -26.23 -13.91
N CYS A 86 -22.61 -26.58 -12.83
CA CYS A 86 -22.63 -27.95 -12.29
C CYS A 86 -24.06 -28.40 -11.91
N VAL A 87 -24.84 -27.51 -11.29
CA VAL A 87 -26.19 -27.84 -10.81
C VAL A 87 -27.23 -27.85 -11.94
N GLU A 88 -27.03 -27.06 -13.00
CA GLU A 88 -27.98 -26.88 -14.11
C GLU A 88 -27.65 -27.71 -15.37
N SER A 89 -26.44 -28.24 -15.49
CA SER A 89 -25.93 -28.91 -16.70
C SER A 89 -26.68 -30.18 -17.13
N GLY A 90 -27.51 -30.77 -16.28
CA GLY A 90 -28.09 -32.09 -16.53
C GLY A 90 -27.07 -33.25 -16.45
N MET A 91 -25.83 -32.96 -16.06
CA MET A 91 -24.77 -33.96 -15.88
C MET A 91 -24.89 -34.69 -14.52
N LYS A 92 -23.99 -35.63 -14.24
CA LYS A 92 -24.03 -36.48 -13.05
C LYS A 92 -24.18 -35.66 -11.76
N GLU A 93 -23.50 -34.53 -11.68
CA GLU A 93 -23.47 -33.59 -10.55
C GLU A 93 -24.86 -33.00 -10.29
N SER A 94 -25.59 -32.65 -11.35
CA SER A 94 -26.94 -32.09 -11.26
C SER A 94 -27.94 -33.07 -10.65
N ALA A 95 -27.78 -34.38 -10.94
CA ALA A 95 -28.63 -35.46 -10.45
C ALA A 95 -28.19 -35.98 -9.07
N SER A 96 -26.88 -36.11 -8.85
CA SER A 96 -26.31 -36.63 -7.60
C SER A 96 -26.34 -35.61 -6.47
N LYS A 97 -26.36 -34.30 -6.80
CA LYS A 97 -26.14 -33.20 -5.86
C LYS A 97 -24.82 -33.33 -5.10
N VAL A 98 -23.81 -33.89 -5.77
CA VAL A 98 -22.43 -34.02 -5.27
C VAL A 98 -21.46 -33.46 -6.31
N ILE A 99 -20.59 -32.55 -5.87
CA ILE A 99 -19.50 -31.99 -6.68
C ILE A 99 -18.17 -32.34 -6.02
N GLU A 100 -17.25 -32.93 -6.78
CA GLU A 100 -15.92 -33.32 -6.32
C GLU A 100 -14.87 -32.25 -6.71
N LEU A 101 -14.21 -31.69 -5.70
CA LEU A 101 -13.15 -30.68 -5.83
C LEU A 101 -11.80 -31.35 -5.55
N VAL A 102 -11.30 -32.13 -6.50
CA VAL A 102 -10.14 -33.02 -6.31
C VAL A 102 -8.80 -32.27 -6.21
N ASP A 103 -8.66 -31.16 -6.91
CA ASP A 103 -7.41 -30.39 -6.97
C ASP A 103 -7.27 -29.38 -5.84
N GLU A 104 -8.33 -29.18 -5.04
CA GLU A 104 -8.39 -28.10 -4.06
C GLU A 104 -7.90 -28.51 -2.67
N ASP A 105 -7.49 -27.53 -1.89
CA ASP A 105 -7.21 -27.71 -0.47
C ASP A 105 -8.50 -27.51 0.37
N PRO A 106 -8.85 -28.44 1.28
CA PRO A 106 -10.03 -28.30 2.12
C PRO A 106 -10.07 -26.99 2.92
N SER A 107 -8.91 -26.46 3.34
CA SER A 107 -8.86 -25.21 4.10
C SER A 107 -9.20 -23.99 3.24
N ASP A 108 -8.81 -23.99 1.96
CA ASP A 108 -9.13 -22.93 1.01
C ASP A 108 -10.59 -23.04 0.53
N VAL A 109 -11.10 -24.27 0.33
CA VAL A 109 -12.55 -24.50 0.09
C VAL A 109 -13.38 -23.99 1.28
N LYS A 110 -12.96 -24.25 2.52
CA LYS A 110 -13.64 -23.74 3.70
C LYS A 110 -13.67 -22.21 3.72
N ARG A 111 -12.55 -21.53 3.41
CA ARG A 111 -12.50 -20.06 3.30
C ARG A 111 -13.39 -19.52 2.18
N MET A 112 -13.44 -20.21 1.04
CA MET A 112 -14.34 -19.87 -0.06
C MET A 112 -15.80 -19.95 0.38
N LEU A 113 -16.17 -21.02 1.09
CA LEU A 113 -17.51 -21.20 1.61
C LEU A 113 -17.85 -20.14 2.67
N GLU A 114 -16.95 -19.86 3.61
CA GLU A 114 -17.13 -18.76 4.57
C GLU A 114 -17.43 -17.44 3.82
N PHE A 115 -16.63 -17.11 2.80
CA PHE A 115 -16.88 -15.92 1.98
C PHE A 115 -18.25 -15.93 1.31
N LEU A 116 -18.66 -17.04 0.70
CA LEU A 116 -19.94 -17.11 -0.01
C LEU A 116 -21.15 -16.89 0.91
N TYR A 117 -21.03 -17.25 2.20
CA TYR A 117 -22.11 -17.10 3.18
C TYR A 117 -22.07 -15.75 3.92
N VAL A 118 -20.89 -15.24 4.25
CA VAL A 118 -20.73 -14.05 5.12
C VAL A 118 -19.94 -12.90 4.51
N ARG A 119 -19.56 -12.99 3.22
CA ARG A 119 -18.80 -11.98 2.44
C ARG A 119 -17.37 -11.69 2.93
N ARG A 120 -16.86 -12.50 3.85
CA ARG A 120 -15.50 -12.41 4.40
C ARG A 120 -14.97 -13.81 4.69
N TYR A 121 -13.65 -13.94 4.66
CA TYR A 121 -12.94 -15.13 5.12
C TYR A 121 -11.74 -14.67 5.95
N TRP A 122 -11.23 -15.56 6.79
CA TRP A 122 -10.08 -15.27 7.63
C TRP A 122 -8.80 -15.86 7.02
N GLU A 123 -7.85 -14.99 6.72
CA GLU A 123 -6.59 -15.34 6.04
C GLU A 123 -5.45 -15.71 7.00
N HIS A 124 -5.57 -15.34 8.27
CA HIS A 124 -4.50 -15.47 9.25
C HIS A 124 -4.50 -16.83 9.96
N PRO A 125 -3.34 -17.32 10.44
CA PRO A 125 -3.25 -18.57 11.18
C PRO A 125 -3.84 -18.49 12.59
N GLN A 126 -3.95 -17.28 13.17
CA GLN A 126 -4.58 -17.04 14.46
C GLN A 126 -6.07 -17.41 14.42
N GLN A 127 -6.69 -17.58 15.59
CA GLN A 127 -8.13 -17.84 15.65
C GLN A 127 -8.91 -16.65 15.09
N ALA A 128 -9.83 -16.93 14.17
CA ALA A 128 -10.71 -15.89 13.62
C ALA A 128 -11.59 -15.28 14.73
N PRO A 129 -11.85 -13.96 14.67
CA PRO A 129 -12.87 -13.33 15.51
C PRO A 129 -14.23 -14.05 15.42
N GLU A 130 -15.02 -14.01 16.49
CA GLU A 130 -16.35 -14.64 16.47
C GLU A 130 -17.30 -13.96 15.48
N ASN A 131 -17.23 -12.63 15.41
CA ASN A 131 -18.00 -11.82 14.47
C ASN A 131 -17.18 -11.56 13.19
N PRO A 132 -17.65 -12.01 12.01
CA PRO A 132 -16.99 -11.71 10.74
C PRO A 132 -16.80 -10.22 10.44
N ASP A 133 -17.64 -9.34 10.99
CA ASP A 133 -17.48 -7.89 10.79
C ASP A 133 -16.17 -7.33 11.39
N ASP A 134 -15.57 -8.03 12.36
CA ASP A 134 -14.31 -7.64 13.01
C ASP A 134 -13.06 -8.12 12.25
N TYR A 135 -13.20 -8.93 11.20
CA TYR A 135 -12.05 -9.51 10.47
C TYR A 135 -11.13 -8.45 9.89
N ASP A 136 -11.69 -7.37 9.37
CA ASP A 136 -10.91 -6.32 8.71
C ASP A 136 -9.93 -5.65 9.69
N ASN A 137 -10.43 -5.25 10.87
CA ASN A 137 -9.63 -4.58 11.91
C ASN A 137 -8.66 -5.54 12.60
N ALA A 138 -9.06 -6.80 12.81
CA ALA A 138 -8.19 -7.82 13.39
C ALA A 138 -7.05 -8.18 12.42
N SER A 139 -7.36 -8.31 11.13
CA SER A 139 -6.38 -8.59 10.08
C SER A 139 -5.36 -7.46 9.96
N GLU A 140 -5.80 -6.20 10.00
CA GLU A 140 -4.91 -5.02 9.93
C GLU A 140 -3.88 -5.01 11.07
N ARG A 141 -4.31 -5.24 12.32
CA ARG A 141 -3.38 -5.34 13.46
C ARG A 141 -2.36 -6.47 13.32
N LEU A 142 -2.78 -7.64 12.84
CA LEU A 142 -1.86 -8.78 12.64
C LEU A 142 -0.86 -8.53 11.51
N TYR A 143 -1.23 -7.73 10.51
CA TYR A 143 -0.27 -7.29 9.49
C TYR A 143 0.75 -6.31 10.06
N GLU A 144 0.33 -5.37 10.91
CA GLU A 144 1.22 -4.40 11.58
C GLU A 144 2.17 -5.07 12.59
N GLU A 145 1.70 -6.12 13.28
CA GLU A 145 2.48 -6.90 14.25
C GLU A 145 3.45 -7.91 13.59
N TYR A 146 3.46 -8.01 12.25
CA TYR A 146 4.32 -8.98 11.59
C TYR A 146 5.80 -8.60 11.68
N GLU A 147 6.62 -9.59 12.02
CA GLU A 147 8.07 -9.51 11.99
C GLU A 147 8.64 -10.47 10.93
N GLU A 148 9.47 -9.93 10.04
CA GLU A 148 10.19 -10.72 9.04
C GLU A 148 11.20 -11.64 9.73
N MET A 149 11.13 -12.94 9.43
CA MET A 149 12.07 -13.92 9.98
C MET A 149 13.33 -14.00 9.10
N GLU A 150 14.51 -14.12 9.73
CA GLU A 150 15.74 -14.38 9.00
C GLU A 150 15.79 -15.81 8.45
N GLY A 151 16.13 -15.93 7.16
CA GLY A 151 16.39 -17.22 6.50
C GLY A 151 15.26 -17.69 5.58
N PRO A 152 15.43 -18.88 4.96
CA PRO A 152 14.46 -19.43 4.02
C PRO A 152 13.20 -19.92 4.75
N ARG A 153 12.03 -19.59 4.20
CA ARG A 153 10.74 -20.08 4.71
C ARG A 153 10.49 -21.54 4.34
N SER A 154 9.94 -22.30 5.28
CA SER A 154 9.40 -23.64 5.00
C SER A 154 8.14 -23.56 4.13
N GLU A 155 7.75 -24.68 3.49
CA GLU A 155 6.49 -24.74 2.73
C GLU A 155 5.28 -24.56 3.64
N GLU A 156 5.32 -25.08 4.87
CA GLU A 156 4.26 -24.86 5.86
C GLU A 156 4.11 -23.39 6.23
N ASP A 157 5.22 -22.65 6.37
CA ASP A 157 5.18 -21.22 6.68
C ASP A 157 4.60 -20.42 5.52
N ARG A 158 4.92 -20.77 4.27
CA ARG A 158 4.32 -20.16 3.08
C ARG A 158 2.84 -20.47 2.98
N LEU A 159 2.44 -21.71 3.26
CA LEU A 159 1.04 -22.13 3.15
C LEU A 159 0.15 -21.37 4.14
N ARG A 160 0.64 -21.12 5.36
CA ARG A 160 -0.08 -20.40 6.42
C ARG A 160 0.01 -18.88 6.32
N ASP A 161 0.85 -18.36 5.42
CA ASP A 161 1.02 -16.91 5.26
C ASP A 161 -0.27 -16.24 4.76
N PRO A 162 -0.74 -15.17 5.41
CA PRO A 162 -1.99 -14.52 5.02
C PRO A 162 -1.94 -13.90 3.60
N VAL A 163 -0.76 -13.45 3.12
CA VAL A 163 -0.61 -12.97 1.74
C VAL A 163 -0.75 -14.13 0.76
N MET A 164 -0.13 -15.28 1.06
CA MET A 164 -0.24 -16.48 0.23
C MET A 164 -1.65 -17.07 0.24
N VAL A 165 -2.33 -17.06 1.40
CA VAL A 165 -3.75 -17.43 1.49
C VAL A 165 -4.57 -16.52 0.59
N ASN A 166 -4.41 -15.20 0.67
CA ASN A 166 -5.12 -14.27 -0.21
C ASN A 166 -4.81 -14.52 -1.70
N MET A 167 -3.57 -14.87 -2.05
CA MET A 167 -3.21 -15.22 -3.43
C MET A 167 -3.91 -16.50 -3.91
N ARG A 168 -3.94 -17.56 -3.08
CA ARG A 168 -4.67 -18.80 -3.40
C ARG A 168 -6.18 -18.56 -3.50
N MET A 169 -6.74 -17.75 -2.61
CA MET A 169 -8.15 -17.36 -2.68
C MET A 169 -8.47 -16.54 -3.93
N TYR A 170 -7.51 -15.75 -4.45
CA TYR A 170 -7.65 -15.05 -5.72
C TYR A 170 -7.73 -16.03 -6.90
N ALA A 171 -6.82 -17.01 -6.94
CA ALA A 171 -6.78 -18.04 -7.96
C ALA A 171 -8.04 -18.93 -7.92
N LEU A 172 -8.45 -19.34 -6.73
CA LEU A 172 -9.64 -20.13 -6.48
C LEU A 172 -10.91 -19.40 -6.96
N ALA A 173 -10.98 -18.09 -6.71
CA ALA A 173 -12.08 -17.25 -7.15
C ALA A 173 -12.14 -17.11 -8.67
N ASP A 174 -11.00 -17.06 -9.34
CA ASP A 174 -10.95 -17.05 -10.80
C ASP A 174 -11.41 -18.38 -11.37
N LYS A 175 -10.85 -19.48 -10.86
CA LYS A 175 -11.17 -20.86 -11.26
C LYS A 175 -12.67 -21.18 -11.16
N PHE A 176 -13.32 -20.77 -10.07
CA PHE A 176 -14.74 -21.02 -9.84
C PHE A 176 -15.66 -19.88 -10.29
N GLY A 177 -15.12 -18.86 -10.96
CA GLY A 177 -15.92 -17.73 -11.46
C GLY A 177 -16.69 -17.01 -10.35
N ILE A 178 -16.00 -16.58 -9.29
CA ILE A 178 -16.54 -15.87 -8.11
C ILE A 178 -15.98 -14.44 -8.05
N PRO A 179 -16.49 -13.47 -8.84
CA PRO A 179 -15.90 -12.14 -8.96
C PRO A 179 -15.81 -11.37 -7.63
N ALA A 180 -16.78 -11.60 -6.74
CA ALA A 180 -16.82 -10.95 -5.43
C ALA A 180 -15.67 -11.44 -4.52
N LEU A 181 -15.34 -12.73 -4.56
CA LEU A 181 -14.22 -13.30 -3.80
C LEU A 181 -12.89 -12.81 -4.38
N LYS A 182 -12.76 -12.79 -5.71
CA LYS A 182 -11.59 -12.24 -6.41
C LYS A 182 -11.34 -10.78 -5.99
N LYS A 183 -12.41 -9.98 -5.87
CA LYS A 183 -12.32 -8.60 -5.36
C LYS A 183 -11.89 -8.53 -3.89
N GLN A 184 -12.41 -9.42 -3.03
CA GLN A 184 -12.07 -9.48 -1.61
C GLN A 184 -10.62 -9.93 -1.37
N ALA A 185 -10.16 -10.97 -2.05
CA ALA A 185 -8.77 -11.43 -2.00
C ALA A 185 -7.79 -10.33 -2.38
N ARG A 186 -8.09 -9.60 -3.47
CA ARG A 186 -7.31 -8.42 -3.87
C ARG A 186 -7.38 -7.27 -2.86
N LYS A 187 -8.47 -7.13 -2.10
CA LYS A 187 -8.55 -6.17 -0.98
C LYS A 187 -7.59 -6.58 0.14
N GLY A 188 -7.53 -7.88 0.47
CA GLY A 188 -6.56 -8.42 1.42
C GLY A 188 -5.11 -8.19 0.99
N LEU A 189 -4.77 -8.54 -0.25
CA LEU A 189 -3.44 -8.25 -0.83
C LEU A 189 -3.12 -6.75 -0.82
N ARG A 190 -4.14 -5.89 -1.00
CA ARG A 190 -3.97 -4.45 -0.88
C ARG A 190 -3.73 -3.95 0.54
N ARG A 191 -4.20 -4.61 1.60
CA ARG A 191 -3.93 -4.14 2.99
C ARG A 191 -2.45 -4.21 3.32
N PHE A 192 -1.85 -5.31 2.90
CA PHE A 192 -0.42 -5.48 2.96
C PHE A 192 0.30 -4.53 1.97
N SER A 193 -0.29 -4.26 0.81
CA SER A 193 0.20 -3.27 -0.15
C SER A 193 -0.01 -1.81 0.25
N SER A 194 -0.95 -1.44 1.12
CA SER A 194 -1.15 -0.04 1.54
C SER A 194 0.00 0.45 2.42
N LEU A 195 0.70 -0.49 3.07
CA LEU A 195 1.99 -0.28 3.74
C LEU A 195 3.15 -0.11 2.73
N THR A 196 2.97 -0.51 1.45
CA THR A 196 4.03 -0.59 0.42
C THR A 196 3.64 -0.02 -0.97
N PHE A 197 2.53 0.71 -1.16
CA PHE A 197 2.18 1.32 -2.45
C PHE A 197 1.58 2.72 -2.29
N GLU A 198 0.56 2.92 -1.45
CA GLU A 198 0.02 4.27 -1.21
C GLU A 198 0.98 5.12 -0.36
N SER A 199 1.67 4.48 0.61
CA SER A 199 2.78 5.11 1.33
C SER A 199 3.99 5.39 0.42
N LEU A 200 4.31 4.50 -0.54
CA LEU A 200 5.48 4.66 -1.42
C LEU A 200 5.24 5.61 -2.61
N THR A 201 4.01 5.70 -3.13
CA THR A 201 3.71 6.50 -4.34
C THR A 201 3.35 7.96 -4.07
N GLY A 202 3.32 8.38 -2.80
CA GLY A 202 3.34 9.79 -2.41
C GLY A 202 2.40 10.68 -3.23
N ARG A 203 1.09 10.46 -3.10
CA ARG A 203 0.12 11.53 -3.39
C ARG A 203 -0.62 12.02 -2.14
N ASP A 204 -0.79 11.19 -1.10
CA ASP A 204 -1.67 11.54 0.02
C ASP A 204 -1.16 11.21 1.45
N SER A 205 0.13 10.96 1.68
CA SER A 205 0.62 10.67 3.04
C SER A 205 1.04 11.93 3.81
N LYS A 206 0.12 12.43 4.65
CA LYS A 206 0.49 13.13 5.88
C LYS A 206 1.18 12.14 6.84
N GLY A 207 2.44 11.78 6.61
CA GLY A 207 3.17 10.88 7.51
C GLY A 207 4.55 10.47 7.00
N ALA A 208 5.56 10.70 7.85
CA ALA A 208 6.97 10.33 7.75
C ALA A 208 7.77 10.87 6.54
N ALA A 209 8.64 11.86 6.81
CA ALA A 209 9.60 12.42 5.85
C ALA A 209 10.56 11.38 5.22
N ASN A 210 10.69 10.17 5.80
CA ASN A 210 11.57 9.10 5.33
C ASN A 210 10.94 8.17 4.27
N ALA A 211 9.61 8.01 4.23
CA ALA A 211 8.91 7.16 3.24
C ALA A 211 8.94 7.72 1.80
N ASN A 212 9.37 8.97 1.64
CA ASN A 212 9.50 9.63 0.34
C ASN A 212 10.86 9.41 -0.33
N SER A 213 11.85 8.88 0.38
CA SER A 213 13.18 8.56 -0.18
C SER A 213 13.16 7.17 -0.84
N SER A 214 14.00 6.94 -1.86
CA SER A 214 14.11 5.59 -2.46
C SER A 214 14.58 4.55 -1.45
N GLU A 215 15.46 4.94 -0.53
CA GLU A 215 16.01 4.11 0.54
C GLU A 215 14.94 3.70 1.55
N GLY A 216 14.18 4.64 2.12
CA GLY A 216 13.11 4.31 3.07
C GLY A 216 12.00 3.46 2.45
N ARG A 217 11.78 3.56 1.13
CA ARG A 217 10.87 2.64 0.43
C ARG A 217 11.43 1.22 0.34
N ALA A 218 12.74 1.08 0.16
CA ALA A 218 13.39 -0.22 0.13
C ALA A 218 13.33 -0.89 1.51
N ASP A 219 13.56 -0.14 2.59
CA ASP A 219 13.47 -0.64 3.97
C ASP A 219 12.08 -1.27 4.25
N LEU A 220 11.00 -0.55 3.91
CA LEU A 220 9.61 -1.04 4.09
C LEU A 220 9.31 -2.31 3.29
N ILE A 221 9.91 -2.46 2.10
CA ILE A 221 9.76 -3.68 1.29
C ILE A 221 10.55 -4.85 1.91
N VAL A 222 11.70 -4.56 2.52
CA VAL A 222 12.57 -5.57 3.13
C VAL A 222 11.96 -6.13 4.41
N GLU A 223 11.24 -5.32 5.19
CA GLU A 223 10.47 -5.75 6.38
C GLU A 223 9.36 -6.77 6.06
N GLN A 224 9.08 -7.00 4.78
CA GLN A 224 8.01 -7.88 4.32
C GLN A 224 8.46 -8.72 3.11
N TRP A 225 9.77 -8.92 2.98
CA TRP A 225 10.43 -9.40 1.78
C TRP A 225 9.93 -10.77 1.33
N GLN A 226 9.98 -11.77 2.21
CA GLN A 226 9.73 -13.15 1.80
C GLN A 226 8.30 -13.32 1.30
N ARG A 227 7.30 -12.81 2.04
CA ARG A 227 5.89 -12.90 1.64
C ARG A 227 5.57 -12.17 0.33
N LEU A 228 6.22 -11.03 0.07
CA LEU A 228 6.04 -10.26 -1.18
C LEU A 228 6.52 -11.05 -2.37
N VAL A 229 7.76 -11.53 -2.27
CA VAL A 229 8.39 -12.23 -3.38
C VAL A 229 7.73 -13.59 -3.59
N ASP A 230 7.37 -14.32 -2.53
CA ASP A 230 6.61 -15.57 -2.65
C ASP A 230 5.28 -15.36 -3.40
N ALA A 231 4.52 -14.32 -3.03
CA ALA A 231 3.27 -14.00 -3.69
C ALA A 231 3.47 -13.53 -5.14
N ALA A 232 4.49 -12.71 -5.41
CA ALA A 232 4.82 -12.25 -6.76
C ALA A 232 5.27 -13.41 -7.67
N MET A 233 6.02 -14.38 -7.15
CA MET A 233 6.45 -15.56 -7.90
C MET A 233 5.28 -16.52 -8.19
N SER A 234 4.18 -16.42 -7.46
CA SER A 234 2.98 -17.24 -7.67
C SER A 234 2.03 -16.69 -8.75
N LEU A 235 2.46 -15.66 -9.49
CA LEU A 235 1.62 -14.94 -10.46
C LEU A 235 1.63 -15.51 -11.87
N GLU A 236 2.22 -16.68 -12.12
CA GLU A 236 2.42 -17.19 -13.49
C GLU A 236 1.14 -17.20 -14.33
N ASP A 237 0.02 -17.64 -13.74
CA ASP A 237 -1.29 -17.69 -14.40
C ASP A 237 -2.01 -16.32 -14.49
N PHE A 238 -1.48 -15.29 -13.82
CA PHE A 238 -2.10 -13.97 -13.66
C PHE A 238 -1.21 -12.80 -14.09
N ILE A 239 -0.16 -13.07 -14.88
CA ILE A 239 0.80 -12.04 -15.34
C ILE A 239 0.09 -10.90 -16.10
N ASP A 240 -0.97 -11.19 -16.84
CA ASP A 240 -1.74 -10.20 -17.59
C ASP A 240 -2.69 -9.37 -16.71
N ASP A 241 -2.88 -9.75 -15.44
CA ASP A 241 -3.70 -8.98 -14.50
C ASP A 241 -2.91 -7.77 -13.97
N GLU A 242 -2.96 -6.68 -14.73
CA GLU A 242 -2.33 -5.41 -14.37
C GLU A 242 -2.72 -4.88 -12.98
N LYS A 243 -3.92 -5.22 -12.47
CA LYS A 243 -4.32 -4.80 -11.13
C LYS A 243 -3.57 -5.58 -10.05
N LEU A 244 -3.22 -6.83 -10.32
CA LEU A 244 -2.47 -7.68 -9.40
C LEU A 244 -0.97 -7.40 -9.50
N MET A 245 -0.46 -7.22 -10.72
CA MET A 245 0.92 -6.79 -10.97
C MET A 245 1.27 -5.48 -10.26
N ARG A 246 0.34 -4.50 -10.26
CA ARG A 246 0.52 -3.24 -9.52
C ARG A 246 0.63 -3.41 -8.01
N VAL A 247 0.02 -4.46 -7.45
CA VAL A 247 -0.03 -4.70 -6.00
C VAL A 247 1.19 -5.49 -5.52
N LEU A 248 1.64 -6.48 -6.31
CA LEU A 248 2.67 -7.44 -5.88
C LEU A 248 4.03 -7.24 -6.57
N VAL A 249 4.04 -6.82 -7.84
CA VAL A 249 5.27 -6.77 -8.65
C VAL A 249 5.85 -5.36 -8.72
N ASP A 250 5.01 -4.36 -9.00
CA ASP A 250 5.42 -2.96 -9.09
C ASP A 250 6.23 -2.49 -7.86
N PRO A 251 5.82 -2.77 -6.60
CA PRO A 251 6.58 -2.32 -5.43
C PRO A 251 8.00 -2.88 -5.38
N VAL A 252 8.16 -4.18 -5.59
CA VAL A 252 9.47 -4.87 -5.57
C VAL A 252 10.35 -4.40 -6.72
N ALA A 253 9.79 -4.30 -7.93
CA ALA A 253 10.54 -3.91 -9.12
C ALA A 253 11.05 -2.46 -9.04
N ARG A 254 10.25 -1.54 -8.47
CA ARG A 254 10.65 -0.13 -8.33
C ARG A 254 11.81 0.07 -7.35
N VAL A 255 11.84 -0.69 -6.26
CA VAL A 255 12.95 -0.60 -5.28
C VAL A 255 14.16 -1.44 -5.68
N ALA A 256 14.05 -2.33 -6.68
CA ALA A 256 15.13 -3.23 -7.08
C ALA A 256 16.49 -2.55 -7.33
N PRO A 257 16.58 -1.37 -8.00
CA PRO A 257 17.85 -0.65 -8.12
C PRO A 257 18.43 -0.25 -6.76
N GLN A 258 17.59 0.27 -5.85
CA GLN A 258 18.01 0.66 -4.50
C GLN A 258 18.44 -0.56 -3.67
N LEU A 259 17.76 -1.71 -3.82
CA LEU A 259 18.15 -2.96 -3.17
C LEU A 259 19.56 -3.39 -3.59
N SER A 260 19.94 -3.19 -4.86
CA SER A 260 21.28 -3.55 -5.33
C SER A 260 22.41 -2.75 -4.63
N GLU A 261 22.09 -1.56 -4.12
CA GLU A 261 23.02 -0.69 -3.40
C GLU A 261 23.02 -0.94 -1.89
N SER A 262 21.82 -0.95 -1.28
CA SER A 262 21.61 -0.94 0.18
C SER A 262 21.29 -2.31 0.79
N HIS A 263 20.65 -3.21 0.04
CA HIS A 263 20.11 -4.50 0.51
C HIS A 263 20.56 -5.67 -0.38
N LYS A 264 21.88 -5.84 -0.49
CA LYS A 264 22.52 -6.76 -1.45
C LYS A 264 22.08 -8.23 -1.29
N THR A 265 21.72 -8.64 -0.08
CA THR A 265 21.21 -9.98 0.24
C THR A 265 19.87 -10.23 -0.43
N GLN A 266 18.91 -9.31 -0.27
CA GLN A 266 17.57 -9.38 -0.86
C GLN A 266 17.65 -9.25 -2.38
N PHE A 267 18.52 -8.36 -2.89
CA PHE A 267 18.74 -8.26 -4.33
C PHE A 267 19.26 -9.58 -4.93
N LYS A 268 20.20 -10.26 -4.27
CA LYS A 268 20.69 -11.58 -4.72
C LYS A 268 19.60 -12.64 -4.67
N ASP A 269 18.81 -12.69 -3.59
CA ASP A 269 17.68 -13.62 -3.46
C ASP A 269 16.62 -13.38 -4.56
N LEU A 270 16.33 -12.11 -4.89
CA LEU A 270 15.42 -11.78 -6.00
C LEU A 270 15.91 -12.35 -7.33
N ILE A 271 17.18 -12.08 -7.68
CA ILE A 271 17.78 -12.57 -8.93
C ILE A 271 17.78 -14.09 -8.97
N GLN A 272 18.12 -14.74 -7.85
CA GLN A 272 18.10 -16.19 -7.73
C GLN A 272 16.71 -16.76 -8.00
N ARG A 273 15.66 -16.24 -7.34
CA ARG A 273 14.28 -16.71 -7.52
C ARG A 273 13.76 -16.47 -8.93
N LEU A 274 14.04 -15.31 -9.52
CA LEU A 274 13.66 -15.01 -10.90
C LEU A 274 14.34 -15.94 -11.91
N THR A 275 15.56 -16.41 -11.60
CA THR A 275 16.31 -17.31 -12.48
C THR A 275 15.92 -18.79 -12.30
N GLU A 276 15.68 -19.22 -11.05
CA GLU A 276 15.40 -20.62 -10.71
C GLU A 276 13.92 -21.00 -10.81
N LYS A 277 13.03 -20.06 -10.46
CA LYS A 277 11.59 -20.31 -10.29
C LYS A 277 10.70 -19.35 -11.09
N GLY A 278 11.26 -18.27 -11.64
CA GLY A 278 10.49 -17.27 -12.34
C GLY A 278 10.17 -17.69 -13.77
N SER A 279 8.93 -17.49 -14.20
CA SER A 279 8.59 -17.45 -15.62
C SER A 279 9.44 -16.36 -16.31
N ASN A 280 9.93 -16.65 -17.53
CA ASN A 280 10.68 -15.69 -18.33
C ASN A 280 9.92 -14.36 -18.49
N GLU A 281 8.60 -14.42 -18.54
CA GLU A 281 7.74 -13.24 -18.68
C GLU A 281 7.69 -12.41 -17.39
N LEU A 282 7.57 -13.04 -16.21
CA LEU A 282 7.58 -12.30 -14.94
C LEU A 282 8.91 -11.55 -14.75
N SER A 283 10.02 -12.17 -15.11
CA SER A 283 11.35 -11.56 -15.10
C SER A 283 11.44 -10.36 -16.04
N VAL A 284 10.89 -10.46 -17.26
CA VAL A 284 10.81 -9.34 -18.21
C VAL A 284 9.96 -8.20 -17.64
N ARG A 285 8.77 -8.50 -17.09
CA ARG A 285 7.90 -7.47 -16.49
C ARG A 285 8.55 -6.78 -15.30
N MET A 286 9.23 -7.52 -14.43
CA MET A 286 10.00 -6.91 -13.33
C MET A 286 11.10 -5.99 -13.85
N PHE A 287 11.85 -6.43 -14.86
CA PHE A 287 12.91 -5.63 -15.48
C PHE A 287 12.38 -4.34 -16.12
N GLU A 288 11.29 -4.42 -16.88
CA GLU A 288 10.65 -3.25 -17.49
C GLU A 288 10.25 -2.22 -16.44
N LYS A 289 9.62 -2.65 -15.35
CA LYS A 289 9.20 -1.77 -14.25
C LYS A 289 10.39 -1.13 -13.53
N ALA A 290 11.44 -1.89 -13.27
CA ALA A 290 12.68 -1.37 -12.67
C ALA A 290 13.34 -0.30 -13.57
N CYS A 291 13.31 -0.52 -14.89
CA CYS A 291 13.84 0.42 -15.87
C CYS A 291 13.01 1.71 -15.95
N LEU A 292 11.67 1.60 -15.92
CA LEU A 292 10.78 2.77 -15.88
C LEU A 292 11.01 3.62 -14.62
N GLU A 293 11.19 2.98 -13.46
CA GLU A 293 11.48 3.69 -12.22
C GLU A 293 12.84 4.38 -12.29
N SER A 294 13.87 3.68 -12.77
CA SER A 294 15.21 4.26 -12.97
C SER A 294 15.19 5.47 -13.90
N GLN A 295 14.37 5.42 -14.97
CA GLN A 295 14.17 6.53 -15.88
C GLN A 295 13.44 7.71 -15.21
N TRP A 296 12.46 7.44 -14.35
CA TRP A 296 11.77 8.47 -13.58
C TRP A 296 12.73 9.16 -12.59
N ILE A 297 13.51 8.41 -11.81
CA ILE A 297 14.50 8.94 -10.88
C ILE A 297 15.50 9.84 -11.62
N ARG A 298 16.06 9.37 -12.75
CA ARG A 298 17.01 10.16 -13.56
C ARG A 298 16.39 11.48 -14.04
N ARG A 299 15.14 11.46 -14.50
CA ARG A 299 14.43 12.67 -14.94
C ARG A 299 14.18 13.63 -13.79
N ALA A 300 13.67 13.14 -12.66
CA ALA A 300 13.39 13.95 -11.48
C ALA A 300 14.66 14.62 -10.93
N THR A 301 15.78 13.88 -10.84
CA THR A 301 17.07 14.42 -10.42
C THR A 301 17.59 15.47 -11.40
N LEU A 302 17.44 15.24 -12.71
CA LEU A 302 17.87 16.20 -13.73
C LEU A 302 17.07 17.52 -13.65
N GLU A 303 15.75 17.46 -13.48
CA GLU A 303 14.91 18.66 -13.33
C GLU A 303 15.27 19.44 -12.07
N ARG A 304 15.45 18.75 -10.93
CA ARG A 304 15.90 19.38 -9.69
C ARG A 304 17.26 20.08 -9.86
N TRP A 305 18.19 19.45 -10.56
CA TRP A 305 19.49 20.05 -10.84
C TRP A 305 19.39 21.29 -11.74
N LYS A 306 18.49 21.30 -12.72
CA LYS A 306 18.22 22.49 -13.54
C LYS A 306 17.65 23.64 -12.70
N GLU A 307 16.70 23.34 -11.82
CA GLU A 307 16.12 24.33 -10.89
C GLU A 307 17.18 24.92 -9.96
N ASP A 308 17.99 24.07 -9.34
CA ASP A 308 19.08 24.50 -8.47
C ASP A 308 20.11 25.34 -9.25
N LYS A 309 20.47 24.94 -10.47
CA LYS A 309 21.37 25.71 -11.33
C LYS A 309 20.82 27.10 -11.63
N GLU A 310 19.55 27.22 -11.98
CA GLU A 310 18.93 28.53 -12.27
C GLU A 310 18.82 29.39 -11.01
N LYS A 311 18.52 28.79 -9.86
CA LYS A 311 18.52 29.46 -8.55
C LYS A 311 19.90 30.04 -8.21
N HIS A 312 20.97 29.25 -8.34
CA HIS A 312 22.34 29.71 -8.09
C HIS A 312 22.75 30.81 -9.07
N LYS A 313 22.40 30.68 -10.36
CA LYS A 313 22.64 31.70 -11.37
C LYS A 313 21.95 33.03 -11.02
N SER A 314 20.68 33.01 -10.65
CA SER A 314 19.91 34.20 -10.24
C SER A 314 20.49 34.87 -8.98
N GLN A 315 20.95 34.07 -8.01
CA GLN A 315 21.66 34.57 -6.83
C GLN A 315 22.97 35.28 -7.20
N LEU A 316 23.78 34.68 -8.07
CA LEU A 316 25.03 35.27 -8.57
C LEU A 316 24.77 36.56 -9.36
N GLU A 317 23.79 36.57 -10.26
CA GLU A 317 23.41 37.78 -11.01
C GLU A 317 22.98 38.92 -10.08
N THR A 318 22.21 38.58 -9.03
CA THR A 318 21.79 39.56 -8.02
C THR A 318 22.97 40.09 -7.22
N LEU A 319 23.91 39.21 -6.83
CA LEU A 319 25.15 39.62 -6.14
C LEU A 319 25.99 40.55 -7.01
N VAL A 320 26.22 40.18 -8.28
CA VAL A 320 26.94 41.01 -9.25
C VAL A 320 26.25 42.36 -9.45
N ARG A 321 24.91 42.38 -9.55
CA ARG A 321 24.15 43.63 -9.67
C ARG A 321 24.33 44.53 -8.45
N ARG A 322 24.26 43.97 -7.23
CA ARG A 322 24.51 44.70 -5.98
C ARG A 322 25.93 45.23 -5.90
N MET A 323 26.93 44.40 -6.23
CA MET A 323 28.34 44.81 -6.25
C MET A 323 28.60 45.92 -7.28
N LYS A 324 27.99 45.86 -8.46
CA LYS A 324 28.04 46.95 -9.45
C LYS A 324 27.41 48.24 -8.91
N GLY A 325 26.27 48.14 -8.23
CA GLY A 325 25.64 49.30 -7.59
C GLY A 325 26.54 49.95 -6.53
N LEU A 326 27.12 49.15 -5.65
CA LEU A 326 28.10 49.61 -4.65
C LEU A 326 29.34 50.23 -5.31
N LEU A 327 29.86 49.59 -6.36
CA LEU A 327 31.00 50.10 -7.11
C LEU A 327 30.69 51.45 -7.76
N ASN A 328 29.48 51.65 -8.32
CA ASN A 328 29.08 52.94 -8.88
C ASN A 328 29.02 54.05 -7.81
N LEU A 329 28.48 53.75 -6.61
CA LEU A 329 28.49 54.71 -5.50
C LEU A 329 29.92 55.06 -5.05
N VAL A 330 30.81 54.08 -5.03
CA VAL A 330 32.25 54.25 -4.72
C VAL A 330 32.94 55.09 -5.80
N VAL A 331 32.63 54.83 -7.08
CA VAL A 331 33.15 55.56 -8.25
C VAL A 331 32.82 57.05 -8.20
N GLU A 332 31.62 57.39 -7.73
CA GLU A 332 31.16 58.78 -7.64
C GLU A 332 31.65 59.51 -6.38
N HIS A 333 32.26 58.79 -5.43
CA HIS A 333 32.67 59.36 -4.16
C HIS A 333 34.04 60.07 -4.26
N LYS A 334 34.13 61.32 -3.78
CA LYS A 334 35.32 62.18 -3.86
C LYS A 334 36.61 61.54 -3.32
N ARG A 335 36.51 60.65 -2.33
CA ARG A 335 37.64 59.88 -1.75
C ARG A 335 38.34 58.94 -2.74
N PHE A 336 37.68 58.54 -3.83
CA PHE A 336 38.23 57.68 -4.88
C PHE A 336 38.72 58.46 -6.12
N SER A 337 38.57 59.78 -6.11
CA SER A 337 39.28 60.70 -6.99
C SER A 337 40.68 60.95 -6.41
N HIS A 338 41.73 60.81 -7.21
CA HIS A 338 43.09 61.17 -6.80
C HIS A 338 43.72 62.16 -7.79
N ASP A 339 44.31 63.22 -7.25
CA ASP A 339 44.70 64.44 -8.01
C ASP A 339 45.72 64.19 -9.14
N ASN A 340 46.41 63.04 -9.11
CA ASN A 340 47.48 62.69 -10.06
C ASN A 340 47.03 61.84 -11.27
N CYS A 341 45.73 61.55 -11.46
CA CYS A 341 45.27 60.77 -12.62
C CYS A 341 44.64 61.64 -13.72
N ARG A 342 45.38 61.89 -14.82
CA ARG A 342 44.86 62.59 -16.00
C ARG A 342 43.70 61.89 -16.71
N SER A 343 43.48 60.60 -16.44
CA SER A 343 42.47 59.79 -17.14
C SER A 343 41.11 59.72 -16.44
N ASN A 344 41.00 60.26 -15.21
CA ASN A 344 39.77 60.26 -14.40
C ASN A 344 39.09 58.88 -14.24
N ARG A 345 39.88 57.79 -14.29
CA ARG A 345 39.38 56.41 -14.17
C ARG A 345 39.48 55.90 -12.75
N VAL A 346 38.41 55.27 -12.28
CA VAL A 346 38.29 54.80 -10.90
C VAL A 346 39.16 53.55 -10.63
N PRO A 347 39.74 53.42 -9.42
CA PRO A 347 40.36 52.19 -8.95
C PRO A 347 39.38 51.03 -8.85
N LEU A 348 39.68 49.92 -9.53
CA LEU A 348 38.90 48.68 -9.42
C LEU A 348 39.57 47.70 -8.45
N PRO A 349 38.81 46.88 -7.72
CA PRO A 349 39.37 45.84 -6.87
C PRO A 349 40.12 44.79 -7.71
N VAL A 350 41.30 44.43 -7.25
CA VAL A 350 42.19 43.39 -7.78
C VAL A 350 42.56 42.51 -6.60
N TYR A 351 42.25 41.22 -6.73
CA TYR A 351 42.60 40.23 -5.72
C TYR A 351 44.09 39.88 -5.85
N CYS A 352 44.81 39.93 -4.73
CA CYS A 352 46.21 39.55 -4.65
C CYS A 352 46.31 38.15 -4.01
N GLU A 353 46.58 37.13 -4.82
CA GLU A 353 46.70 35.74 -4.36
C GLU A 353 47.76 35.57 -3.27
N VAL A 354 48.89 36.26 -3.40
CA VAL A 354 50.02 36.18 -2.46
C VAL A 354 49.67 36.68 -1.06
N SER A 355 48.79 37.68 -0.96
CA SER A 355 48.41 38.28 0.33
C SER A 355 46.97 38.01 0.74
N ASN A 356 46.24 37.16 0.00
CA ASN A 356 44.83 36.81 0.21
C ASN A 356 43.95 38.04 0.54
N THR A 357 44.18 39.16 -0.15
CA THR A 357 43.57 40.47 0.15
C THR A 357 43.15 41.17 -1.14
N VAL A 358 42.08 41.96 -1.07
CA VAL A 358 41.61 42.80 -2.17
C VAL A 358 42.29 44.17 -2.08
N ARG A 359 43.01 44.55 -3.13
CA ARG A 359 43.59 45.90 -3.28
C ARG A 359 42.88 46.64 -4.42
N PHE A 360 42.91 47.95 -4.44
CA PHE A 360 42.24 48.72 -5.49
C PHE A 360 43.27 49.33 -6.44
N LYS A 361 43.17 49.05 -7.74
CA LYS A 361 44.12 49.50 -8.77
C LYS A 361 43.43 50.43 -9.75
N CYS A 362 43.94 51.65 -9.92
CA CYS A 362 43.48 52.58 -10.95
C CYS A 362 43.68 51.97 -12.34
N GLN A 363 42.61 51.91 -13.13
CA GLN A 363 42.66 51.36 -14.50
C GLN A 363 43.31 52.29 -15.52
N GLY A 364 43.54 53.55 -15.16
CA GLY A 364 44.16 54.54 -16.03
C GLY A 364 45.67 54.66 -15.86
N CYS A 365 46.13 54.86 -14.61
CA CYS A 365 47.55 55.03 -14.31
C CYS A 365 48.20 53.77 -13.71
N GLY A 366 47.43 52.72 -13.41
CA GLY A 366 47.95 51.46 -12.88
C GLY A 366 48.37 51.48 -11.40
N VAL A 367 48.23 52.62 -10.72
CA VAL A 367 48.63 52.79 -9.31
C VAL A 367 47.63 52.09 -8.38
N TYR A 368 48.14 51.37 -7.38
CA TYR A 368 47.32 50.83 -6.29
C TYR A 368 47.01 51.94 -5.30
N VAL A 369 45.72 52.15 -5.04
CA VAL A 369 45.26 53.11 -4.03
C VAL A 369 45.33 52.44 -2.67
N VAL A 370 46.12 53.04 -1.79
CA VAL A 370 46.20 52.68 -0.37
C VAL A 370 45.21 53.58 0.37
N PHE A 371 44.17 52.99 0.96
CA PHE A 371 43.25 53.75 1.78
C PHE A 371 43.88 53.96 3.16
N PRO A 372 43.82 55.17 3.74
CA PRO A 372 44.13 55.33 5.15
C PRO A 372 43.15 54.46 5.95
N PRO A 373 43.61 53.84 7.07
CA PRO A 373 42.75 53.03 7.91
C PRO A 373 41.48 53.80 8.30
N TYR A 374 40.40 53.08 8.52
CA TYR A 374 39.16 53.66 9.01
C TYR A 374 39.41 54.10 10.45
N ASP A 375 39.56 55.40 10.71
CA ASP A 375 39.67 55.92 12.07
C ASP A 375 38.29 55.85 12.73
N GLU A 376 38.06 54.81 13.54
CA GLU A 376 36.84 54.65 14.37
C GLU A 376 36.71 55.77 15.44
N GLU A 377 37.71 56.63 15.61
CA GLU A 377 37.80 57.58 16.73
C GLU A 377 37.22 58.98 16.46
N SER A 378 36.47 59.20 15.37
CA SER A 378 35.90 60.53 15.07
C SER A 378 34.41 60.73 15.37
N GLU A 379 33.70 59.74 15.94
CA GLU A 379 32.29 59.87 16.38
C GLU A 379 32.07 59.96 17.90
N SER A 380 33.13 60.05 18.73
CA SER A 380 32.99 60.16 20.19
C SER A 380 33.33 61.54 20.80
N SER A 381 33.45 62.59 19.99
CA SER A 381 33.60 63.97 20.50
C SER A 381 32.31 64.80 20.35
N SER A 382 31.24 64.35 21.00
CA SER A 382 30.18 65.25 21.46
C SER A 382 29.65 64.79 22.82
N SER A 383 30.50 64.94 23.83
CA SER A 383 30.07 65.06 25.22
C SER A 383 30.43 66.46 25.72
N ASP A 384 29.38 67.23 25.98
CA ASP A 384 29.24 68.25 27.02
C ASP A 384 30.19 69.46 27.06
N SER A 385 29.59 70.62 26.79
CA SER A 385 29.97 71.91 27.39
C SER A 385 28.70 72.78 27.49
N ASP A 386 28.17 72.84 28.72
CA ASP A 386 27.17 73.75 29.30
C ASP A 386 25.71 73.80 28.78
#